data_AF-A0A1D1V4M9-F1
#
_entry.id   AF-A0A1D1V4M9-F1
#
_cell.length_a   1.000
_cell.length_b   1.000
_cell.length_c   1.000
_cell.angle_alpha   90.00
_cell.angle_beta   90.00
_cell.angle_gamma   90.00
#
_symmetry.space_group_name_H-M   'P 1'
#
loop_
_entity.id
_entity.type
_entity.pdbx_description
1 polymer ?
#
loop_
_entity_poly.entity_id
_entity_poly.type
_entity_poly.pdbx_seq_one_letter_code
_entity_poly.pdbx_strand_id
1 'polypeptide(L)'
;MSNRRVENFESFTGRDSGLNDQSSFRMNVPTAFTPITWKYGAVAAGAALTQGLGAVWYSPQVFGPIWQRNHPITAATMTEKDHTTSMAVSFVSDCAFGMLLNYLQSRYFRPLTPTDALIFTAIIGGIQMLPQIGHLLWGKKKPDEFFVDHGYNMAGILIKVLCLMYIPY
;
A
#
# COMPACT_ATOMS: atom_id res chain seq x y z
N MET A 1 -20.12 -32.54 -74.46
CA MET A 1 -21.56 -32.18 -74.40
C MET A 1 -21.77 -31.27 -73.21
N SER A 2 -22.26 -30.07 -73.50
CA SER A 2 -22.33 -28.89 -72.64
C SER A 2 -23.63 -28.87 -71.86
N ASN A 3 -23.58 -28.63 -70.54
CA ASN A 3 -24.75 -28.27 -69.74
C ASN A 3 -24.51 -26.90 -69.09
N ARG A 4 -24.98 -25.84 -69.75
CA ARG A 4 -25.11 -24.49 -69.19
C ARG A 4 -26.34 -24.49 -68.27
N ARG A 5 -26.13 -24.29 -66.97
CA ARG A 5 -27.20 -24.00 -66.03
C ARG A 5 -27.39 -22.47 -66.01
N VAL A 6 -28.61 -22.05 -66.31
CA VAL A 6 -29.09 -20.67 -66.33
C VAL A 6 -29.24 -20.22 -64.88
N GLU A 7 -28.51 -19.18 -64.48
CA GLU A 7 -28.70 -18.50 -63.20
C GLU A 7 -29.81 -17.45 -63.36
N ASN A 8 -30.91 -17.68 -62.67
CA ASN A 8 -32.02 -16.74 -62.58
C ASN A 8 -31.65 -15.62 -61.59
N PHE A 9 -31.74 -14.40 -62.10
CA PHE A 9 -31.72 -13.15 -61.36
C PHE A 9 -32.97 -13.06 -60.48
N GLU A 10 -32.82 -13.23 -59.16
CA GLU A 10 -33.85 -12.83 -58.21
C GLU A 10 -33.54 -11.45 -57.63
N SER A 11 -34.42 -10.54 -58.03
CA SER A 11 -34.77 -9.23 -57.49
C SER A 11 -34.16 -8.83 -56.14
N PHE A 12 -33.30 -7.80 -56.20
CA PHE A 12 -33.04 -6.87 -55.10
C PHE A 12 -34.35 -6.16 -54.72
N THR A 13 -34.98 -6.60 -53.64
CA THR A 13 -36.03 -5.83 -52.96
C THR A 13 -35.53 -5.47 -51.57
N GLY A 14 -35.58 -4.17 -51.30
CA GLY A 14 -35.01 -3.52 -50.14
C GLY A 14 -35.50 -4.11 -48.82
N ARG A 15 -34.57 -4.20 -47.88
CA ARG A 15 -34.86 -4.10 -46.45
C ARG A 15 -33.95 -3.04 -45.88
N ASP A 16 -34.55 -1.89 -45.59
CA ASP A 16 -34.07 -0.96 -44.58
C ASP A 16 -34.10 -1.67 -43.22
N SER A 17 -33.08 -2.48 -42.94
CA SER A 17 -32.87 -3.06 -41.63
C SER A 17 -32.16 -2.06 -40.75
N GLY A 18 -32.97 -1.19 -40.15
CA GLY A 18 -32.78 -0.63 -38.81
C GLY A 18 -31.34 -0.27 -38.43
N LEU A 19 -30.99 0.99 -38.69
CA LEU A 19 -30.06 1.76 -37.85
C LEU A 19 -30.64 1.86 -36.43
N ASN A 20 -30.58 0.76 -35.69
CA ASN A 20 -30.89 0.70 -34.27
C ASN A 20 -29.82 -0.15 -33.57
N ASP A 21 -28.58 -0.02 -34.02
CA ASP A 21 -27.42 -0.39 -33.23
C ASP A 21 -27.24 0.70 -32.17
N GLN A 22 -28.20 0.74 -31.23
CA GLN A 22 -27.96 1.17 -29.87
C GLN A 22 -26.97 0.17 -29.29
N SER A 23 -25.73 0.29 -29.74
CA SER A 23 -24.54 0.06 -28.95
C SER A 23 -24.69 0.97 -27.73
N SER A 24 -25.56 0.54 -26.81
CA SER A 24 -25.51 0.97 -25.44
C SER A 24 -24.13 0.54 -25.02
N PHE A 25 -23.18 1.44 -25.18
CA PHE A 25 -21.94 1.49 -24.44
C PHE A 25 -22.40 1.54 -22.99
N ARG A 26 -22.74 0.36 -22.47
CA ARG A 26 -22.85 0.12 -21.06
C ARG A 26 -21.43 0.35 -20.61
N MET A 27 -21.14 1.61 -20.28
CA MET A 27 -20.18 1.87 -19.24
C MET A 27 -20.64 0.95 -18.12
N ASN A 28 -19.92 -0.15 -17.95
CA ASN A 28 -19.73 -0.73 -16.65
C ASN A 28 -19.12 0.42 -15.85
N VAL A 29 -19.98 1.32 -15.36
CA VAL A 29 -19.64 2.24 -14.29
C VAL A 29 -19.36 1.25 -13.17
N PRO A 30 -18.09 1.02 -12.81
CA PRO A 30 -17.76 0.10 -11.74
C PRO A 30 -18.59 0.57 -10.56
N THR A 31 -19.37 -0.34 -9.98
CA THR A 31 -20.28 -0.09 -8.86
C THR A 31 -19.60 0.84 -7.86
N ALA A 32 -19.92 2.12 -8.00
CA ALA A 32 -19.29 3.21 -7.27
C ALA A 32 -19.78 3.16 -5.82
N PHE A 33 -18.92 3.67 -4.95
CA PHE A 33 -19.08 3.80 -3.50
C PHE A 33 -18.71 2.56 -2.66
N THR A 34 -17.46 2.09 -2.78
CA THR A 34 -16.68 2.24 -1.54
C THR A 34 -16.42 3.73 -1.42
N PRO A 35 -16.98 4.42 -0.41
CA PRO A 35 -16.76 5.84 -0.31
C PRO A 35 -15.26 6.04 -0.23
N ILE A 36 -14.70 6.86 -1.12
CA ILE A 36 -13.29 7.22 -1.18
C ILE A 36 -12.71 7.50 0.22
N THR A 37 -13.57 7.98 1.14
CA THR A 37 -13.31 8.20 2.56
C THR A 37 -12.84 6.96 3.33
N TRP A 38 -13.25 5.74 3.00
CA TRP A 38 -12.84 4.52 3.71
C TRP A 38 -11.39 4.16 3.39
N LYS A 39 -10.97 4.37 2.14
CA LYS A 39 -9.58 4.13 1.71
C LYS A 39 -8.63 5.07 2.44
N TYR A 40 -8.94 6.35 2.43
CA TYR A 40 -8.15 7.36 3.14
C TYR A 40 -8.26 7.22 4.67
N GLY A 41 -9.42 6.79 5.17
CA GLY A 41 -9.63 6.49 6.59
C GLY A 41 -8.72 5.36 7.07
N ALA A 42 -8.58 4.27 6.33
CA ALA A 42 -7.68 3.18 6.70
C ALA A 42 -6.19 3.57 6.60
N VAL A 43 -5.83 4.41 5.61
CA VAL A 43 -4.47 4.97 5.53
C VAL A 43 -4.17 5.80 6.77
N ALA A 44 -5.07 6.71 7.15
CA ALA A 44 -4.93 7.54 8.35
C ALA A 44 -4.89 6.70 9.63
N ALA A 45 -5.73 5.66 9.72
CA ALA A 45 -5.74 4.73 10.84
C ALA A 45 -4.41 3.96 10.94
N GLY A 46 -3.89 3.45 9.82
CA GLY A 46 -2.59 2.77 9.77
C GLY A 46 -1.44 3.68 10.20
N ALA A 47 -1.45 4.94 9.79
CA ALA A 47 -0.48 5.95 10.23
C ALA A 47 -0.60 6.22 11.74
N ALA A 48 -1.82 6.49 12.24
CA ALA A 48 -2.05 6.76 13.66
C ALA A 48 -1.64 5.58 14.56
N LEU A 49 -1.97 4.34 14.17
CA LEU A 49 -1.57 3.13 14.88
C LEU A 49 -0.05 2.92 14.83
N THR A 50 0.62 3.27 13.73
CA THR A 50 2.09 3.22 13.66
C THR A 50 2.72 4.21 14.64
N GLN A 51 2.19 5.44 14.74
CA GLN A 51 2.66 6.42 15.72
C GLN A 51 2.44 5.94 17.16
N GLY A 52 1.28 5.34 17.44
CA GLY A 52 0.99 4.70 18.72
C GLY A 52 1.95 3.55 19.04
N LEU A 53 2.28 2.73 18.04
CA LEU A 53 3.32 1.71 18.18
C LEU A 53 4.65 2.36 18.53
N GLY A 54 5.03 3.47 17.91
CA GLY A 54 6.26 4.20 18.20
C GLY A 54 6.34 4.64 19.67
N ALA A 55 5.24 5.15 20.23
CA ALA A 55 5.17 5.54 21.64
C ALA A 55 5.43 4.36 22.58
N VAL A 56 4.91 3.16 22.25
CA VAL A 56 5.14 1.94 23.05
C VAL A 56 6.54 1.37 22.81
N TRP A 57 6.97 1.29 21.54
CA TRP A 57 8.22 0.69 21.11
C TRP A 57 9.44 1.42 21.70
N TYR A 58 9.42 2.74 21.64
CA TYR A 58 10.49 3.59 22.16
C TYR A 58 10.30 4.02 23.61
N SER A 59 9.31 3.45 24.32
CA SER A 59 9.14 3.68 25.75
C SER A 59 10.31 3.13 26.57
N PRO A 60 10.61 3.69 27.77
CA PRO A 60 11.67 3.19 28.65
C PRO A 60 11.54 1.71 29.04
N GLN A 61 10.33 1.14 28.98
CA GLN A 61 10.02 -0.21 29.42
C GLN A 61 10.22 -1.28 28.33
N VAL A 62 10.28 -0.88 27.05
CA VAL A 62 10.33 -1.82 25.92
C VAL A 62 11.70 -1.78 25.24
N PHE A 63 11.92 -0.88 24.27
CA PHE A 63 13.19 -0.77 23.55
C PHE A 63 13.86 0.61 23.69
N GLY A 64 13.26 1.54 24.43
CA GLY A 64 13.79 2.88 24.66
C GLY A 64 15.26 2.92 25.10
N PRO A 65 15.69 2.14 26.11
CA PRO A 65 17.08 2.15 26.57
C PRO A 65 18.09 1.71 25.49
N ILE A 66 17.72 0.74 24.65
CA ILE A 66 18.58 0.26 23.55
C ILE A 66 18.64 1.33 22.46
N TRP A 67 17.51 1.93 22.12
CA TRP A 67 17.43 2.98 21.10
C TRP A 67 18.24 4.22 21.50
N GLN A 68 18.12 4.69 22.74
CA GLN A 68 18.83 5.86 23.27
C GLN A 68 20.35 5.68 23.29
N ARG A 69 20.86 4.45 23.47
CA ARG A 69 22.30 4.16 23.40
C ARG A 69 22.90 4.52 22.04
N ASN A 70 22.11 4.40 20.97
CA ASN A 70 22.59 4.58 19.59
C ASN A 70 22.19 5.92 18.99
N HIS A 71 21.18 6.57 19.59
CA HIS A 71 20.68 7.87 19.20
C HIS A 71 20.80 8.80 20.40
N PRO A 72 21.96 9.48 20.58
CA PRO A 72 22.20 10.40 21.68
C PRO A 72 21.45 11.72 21.47
N ILE A 73 20.16 11.63 21.13
CA ILE A 73 19.22 12.74 21.14
C ILE A 73 18.85 12.94 22.60
N THR A 74 19.35 14.01 23.20
CA THR A 74 18.95 14.39 24.56
C THR A 74 17.74 15.31 24.47
N ALA A 75 16.85 15.27 25.46
CA ALA A 75 15.76 16.24 25.58
C ALA A 75 16.28 17.71 25.62
N ALA A 76 17.57 17.90 25.95
CA ALA A 76 18.24 19.20 25.90
C ALA A 76 18.53 19.69 24.48
N THR A 77 18.56 18.81 23.48
CA THR A 77 18.90 19.13 22.08
C THR A 77 17.69 19.35 21.17
N MET A 78 16.47 19.06 21.63
CA MET A 78 15.25 19.24 20.84
C MET A 78 14.33 20.25 21.49
N THR A 79 13.83 21.20 20.69
CA THR A 79 12.77 22.11 21.13
C THR A 79 11.39 21.45 20.99
N GLU A 80 10.39 21.96 21.70
CA GLU A 80 8.99 21.52 21.53
C GLU A 80 8.51 21.64 20.06
N LYS A 81 8.99 22.68 19.37
CA LYS A 81 8.72 22.88 17.94
C LYS A 81 9.33 21.76 17.09
N ASP A 82 10.55 21.31 17.41
CA ASP A 82 11.20 20.22 16.68
C ASP A 82 10.45 18.91 16.88
N HIS A 83 9.99 18.63 18.11
CA HIS A 83 9.15 17.47 18.40
C HIS A 83 7.83 17.50 17.61
N THR A 84 7.12 18.62 17.67
CA THR A 84 5.83 18.79 16.96
C THR A 84 6.00 18.68 15.45
N THR A 85 7.05 19.31 14.90
CA THR A 85 7.34 19.28 13.46
C THR A 85 7.73 17.88 13.02
N SER A 86 8.57 17.17 13.80
CA SER A 86 9.00 15.82 13.49
C SER A 86 7.83 14.84 13.52
N MET A 87 6.92 14.97 14.49
CA MET A 87 5.72 14.16 14.58
C MET A 87 4.76 14.42 13.40
N ALA A 88 4.54 15.69 13.05
CA ALA A 88 3.69 16.06 11.91
C ALA A 88 4.27 15.54 10.58
N VAL A 89 5.57 15.74 10.35
CA VAL A 89 6.26 15.22 9.16
C VAL A 89 6.20 13.70 9.13
N SER A 90 6.48 13.04 10.26
CA SER A 90 6.40 11.57 10.36
C SER A 90 5.00 11.05 10.02
N PHE A 91 3.94 11.67 10.56
CA PHE A 91 2.57 11.28 10.26
C PHE A 91 2.21 11.46 8.78
N VAL A 92 2.61 12.60 8.17
CA VAL A 92 2.39 12.85 6.74
C VAL A 92 3.16 11.86 5.87
N SER A 93 4.42 11.57 6.20
CA SER A 93 5.23 10.57 5.52
C SER A 93 4.63 9.16 5.64
N ASP A 94 4.11 8.81 6.82
CA ASP A 94 3.42 7.53 7.05
C ASP A 94 2.14 7.42 6.22
N CYS A 95 1.38 8.51 6.08
CA CYS A 95 0.20 8.55 5.23
C CYS A 95 0.57 8.39 3.75
N ALA A 96 1.59 9.11 3.27
CA ALA A 96 2.08 9.00 1.90
C ALA A 96 2.56 7.57 1.59
N PHE A 97 3.27 6.95 2.53
CA PHE A 97 3.70 5.57 2.40
C PHE A 97 2.51 4.58 2.44
N GLY A 98 1.51 4.82 3.29
CA GLY A 98 0.26 4.06 3.29
C GLY A 98 -0.50 4.18 1.96
N MET A 99 -0.52 5.35 1.32
CA MET A 99 -1.08 5.52 -0.02
C MET A 99 -0.32 4.72 -1.08
N LEU A 100 1.01 4.68 -1.00
CA LEU A 100 1.83 3.85 -1.88
C LEU A 100 1.53 2.36 -1.68
N LEU A 101 1.44 1.89 -0.43
CA LEU A 101 1.07 0.50 -0.13
C LEU A 101 -0.31 0.16 -0.69
N ASN A 102 -1.29 1.05 -0.52
CA ASN A 102 -2.63 0.87 -1.08
C ASN A 102 -2.61 0.78 -2.61
N TYR A 103 -1.82 1.62 -3.29
CA TYR A 103 -1.64 1.54 -4.74
C TYR A 103 -1.04 0.19 -5.15
N LEU A 104 0.05 -0.24 -4.50
CA LEU A 104 0.68 -1.53 -4.78
C LEU A 104 -0.25 -2.71 -4.56
N GLN A 105 -1.05 -2.66 -3.48
CA GLN A 105 -2.00 -3.72 -3.17
C GLN A 105 -3.15 -3.81 -4.19
N SER A 106 -3.66 -2.66 -4.61
CA SER A 106 -4.73 -2.59 -5.61
C SER A 106 -4.30 -3.12 -6.98
N ARG A 107 -3.01 -3.05 -7.31
CA ARG A 107 -2.51 -3.33 -8.66
C ARG A 107 -1.76 -4.64 -8.82
N TYR A 108 -1.00 -5.06 -7.81
CA TYR A 108 -0.02 -6.15 -7.94
C TYR A 108 -0.20 -7.27 -6.92
N PHE A 109 -0.56 -6.96 -5.68
CA PHE A 109 -0.62 -7.96 -4.61
C PHE A 109 -1.77 -7.68 -3.65
N ARG A 110 -2.87 -8.41 -3.75
CA ARG A 110 -4.03 -8.24 -2.87
C ARG A 110 -3.95 -9.22 -1.70
N PRO A 111 -3.60 -8.79 -0.47
CA PRO A 111 -3.61 -9.68 0.67
C PRO A 111 -5.06 -10.00 1.00
N LEU A 112 -5.41 -11.28 1.05
CA LEU A 112 -6.76 -11.73 1.46
C LEU A 112 -6.73 -12.41 2.82
N THR A 113 -5.55 -12.85 3.24
CA THR A 113 -5.32 -13.53 4.52
C THR A 113 -4.25 -12.83 5.35
N PRO A 114 -4.22 -13.03 6.68
CA PRO A 114 -3.12 -12.55 7.52
C PRO A 114 -1.75 -13.07 7.07
N THR A 115 -1.68 -14.28 6.50
CA THR A 115 -0.45 -14.84 5.94
C THR A 115 0.03 -14.04 4.73
N ASP A 116 -0.88 -13.64 3.84
CA ASP A 116 -0.53 -12.77 2.69
C ASP A 116 -0.03 -11.41 3.16
N ALA A 117 -0.63 -10.86 4.22
CA ALA A 117 -0.20 -9.60 4.82
C ALA A 117 1.24 -9.71 5.37
N LEU A 118 1.58 -10.82 6.03
CA LEU A 118 2.94 -11.08 6.50
C LEU A 118 3.92 -11.22 5.33
N ILE A 119 3.56 -11.96 4.29
CA ILE A 119 4.40 -12.14 3.09
C ILE A 119 4.64 -10.79 2.41
N PHE A 120 3.59 -10.00 2.18
CA PHE A 120 3.70 -8.68 1.57
C PHE A 120 4.56 -7.74 2.40
N THR A 121 4.38 -7.76 3.73
CA THR A 121 5.21 -6.99 4.66
C THR A 121 6.67 -7.43 4.60
N ALA A 122 6.94 -8.74 4.54
CA ALA A 122 8.29 -9.27 4.41
C ALA A 122 8.96 -8.87 3.08
N ILE A 123 8.20 -8.81 1.98
CA ILE A 123 8.71 -8.35 0.68
C ILE A 123 9.07 -6.85 0.75
N ILE A 124 8.12 -6.00 1.14
CA ILE A 124 8.33 -4.55 1.18
C ILE A 124 9.40 -4.18 2.21
N GLY A 125 9.31 -4.76 3.40
CA GLY A 125 10.27 -4.55 4.46
C GLY A 125 11.65 -5.13 4.14
N GLY A 126 11.71 -6.25 3.43
CA GLY A 126 12.95 -6.81 2.91
C GLY A 126 13.66 -5.84 1.96
N ILE A 127 12.92 -5.21 1.04
CA ILE A 127 13.47 -4.16 0.15
C ILE A 127 14.07 -3.00 0.96
N GLN A 128 13.41 -2.60 2.06
CA GLN A 128 13.91 -1.54 2.93
C GLN A 128 15.12 -1.97 3.78
N MET A 129 15.15 -3.22 4.26
CA MET A 129 16.13 -3.72 5.23
C MET A 129 17.39 -4.29 4.58
N LEU A 130 17.30 -4.92 3.42
CA LEU A 130 18.46 -5.58 2.78
C LEU A 130 19.66 -4.65 2.60
N PRO A 131 19.52 -3.39 2.14
CA PRO A 131 20.65 -2.46 2.06
C PRO A 131 21.28 -2.14 3.42
N GLN A 132 20.49 -2.20 4.49
CA GLN A 132 20.91 -1.85 5.85
C GLN A 132 21.79 -2.93 6.49
N ILE A 133 21.73 -4.16 5.99
CA ILE A 133 22.62 -5.25 6.43
C ILE A 133 24.08 -4.91 6.12
N GLY A 134 24.36 -4.28 4.97
CA GLY A 134 25.71 -3.83 4.64
C GLY A 134 26.23 -2.77 5.63
N HIS A 135 25.38 -1.82 6.00
CA HIS A 135 25.69 -0.79 6.99
C HIS A 135 25.88 -1.39 8.40
N LEU A 136 25.12 -2.42 8.76
CA LEU A 136 25.27 -3.15 10.01
C LEU A 136 26.64 -3.81 10.12
N LEU A 137 27.00 -4.58 9.08
CA LEU A 137 28.26 -5.32 9.04
C LEU A 137 29.47 -4.38 9.02
N TRP A 138 29.40 -3.31 8.24
CA TRP A 138 30.47 -2.32 8.17
C TRP A 138 30.61 -1.51 9.47
N GLY A 139 29.48 -1.07 10.03
CA GLY A 139 29.45 -0.29 11.27
C GLY A 139 29.71 -1.10 12.54
N LYS A 140 29.84 -2.44 12.44
CA LYS A 140 29.95 -3.37 13.58
C LYS A 140 28.89 -3.11 14.66
N LYS A 141 27.73 -2.64 14.22
CA LYS A 141 26.57 -2.37 15.09
C LYS A 141 26.04 -3.69 15.63
N LYS A 142 25.55 -3.68 16.86
CA LYS A 142 25.07 -4.91 17.47
C LYS A 142 23.70 -5.30 16.87
N PRO A 143 23.37 -6.60 16.75
CA PRO A 143 22.11 -7.03 16.14
C PRO A 143 20.86 -6.51 16.87
N ASP A 144 20.90 -6.36 18.19
CA ASP A 144 19.82 -5.76 19.00
C ASP A 144 19.45 -4.36 18.50
N GLU A 145 20.45 -3.55 18.12
CA GLU A 145 20.28 -2.20 17.61
C GLU A 145 19.56 -2.19 16.26
N PHE A 146 19.95 -3.12 15.38
CA PHE A 146 19.30 -3.35 14.10
C PHE A 146 17.82 -3.72 14.26
N PHE A 147 17.52 -4.62 15.19
CA PHE A 147 16.15 -5.05 15.43
C PHE A 147 15.28 -3.94 16.00
N VAL A 148 15.83 -3.07 16.85
CA VAL A 148 15.08 -1.93 17.40
C VAL A 148 14.72 -0.93 16.30
N ASP A 149 15.68 -0.62 15.42
CA ASP A 149 15.49 0.39 14.36
C ASP A 149 14.62 -0.15 13.21
N HIS A 150 14.86 -1.38 12.75
CA HIS A 150 14.14 -1.94 11.60
C HIS A 150 12.92 -2.78 11.97
N GLY A 151 12.88 -3.34 13.17
CA GLY A 151 11.70 -4.06 13.67
C GLY A 151 10.49 -3.14 13.82
N TYR A 152 10.69 -1.90 14.26
CA TYR A 152 9.65 -0.87 14.27
C TYR A 152 9.09 -0.62 12.87
N ASN A 153 9.98 -0.45 11.88
CA ASN A 153 9.58 -0.22 10.48
C ASN A 153 8.77 -1.40 9.93
N MET A 154 9.22 -2.63 10.19
CA MET A 154 8.52 -3.87 9.82
C MET A 154 7.13 -3.95 10.44
N ALA A 155 7.03 -3.71 11.75
CA ALA A 155 5.76 -3.73 12.47
C ALA A 155 4.81 -2.62 11.98
N GLY A 156 5.34 -1.43 11.69
CA GLY A 156 4.59 -0.32 11.10
C GLY A 156 4.07 -0.63 9.69
N ILE A 157 4.87 -1.29 8.84
CA ILE A 157 4.40 -1.79 7.54
C ILE A 157 3.27 -2.80 7.76
N LEU A 158 3.43 -3.77 8.67
CA LEU A 158 2.41 -4.79 8.94
C LEU A 158 1.09 -4.17 9.38
N ILE A 159 1.12 -3.21 10.31
CA ILE A 159 -0.07 -2.49 10.77
C ILE A 159 -0.78 -1.82 9.59
N LYS A 160 -0.05 -1.10 8.74
CA LYS A 160 -0.62 -0.44 7.55
C LYS A 160 -1.23 -1.45 6.59
N VAL A 161 -0.54 -2.55 6.31
CA VAL A 161 -1.01 -3.62 5.42
C VAL A 161 -2.29 -4.25 5.97
N LEU A 162 -2.37 -4.52 7.27
CA LEU A 162 -3.57 -5.07 7.91
C LEU A 162 -4.74 -4.09 7.89
N CYS A 163 -4.50 -2.80 8.09
CA CYS A 163 -5.54 -1.77 7.98
C CYS A 163 -6.11 -1.70 6.55
N LEU A 164 -5.26 -1.86 5.54
CA LEU A 164 -5.65 -1.80 4.14
C LEU A 164 -6.30 -3.09 3.63
N MET A 165 -5.99 -4.24 4.24
CA MET A 165 -6.47 -5.57 3.80
C MET A 165 -7.99 -5.67 3.71
N TYR A 166 -8.72 -4.95 4.56
CA TYR A 166 -10.18 -5.00 4.63
C TYR A 166 -10.88 -3.96 3.73
N ILE A 167 -10.12 -3.24 2.90
CA ILE A 167 -10.69 -2.32 1.91
C ILE A 167 -11.17 -3.12 0.68
N PRO A 168 -12.43 -2.95 0.24
CA PRO A 168 -12.88 -3.44 -1.05
C PRO A 168 -12.22 -2.62 -2.18
N TYR A 169 -11.48 -3.31 -3.05
CA TYR A 169 -10.82 -2.73 -4.23
C TYR A 169 -11.73 -2.69 -5.43
#